data_AF-A0A1J7HK68-F1
#
_entry.id   AF-A0A1J7HK68-F1
#
_cell.length_a   1.000
_cell.length_b   1.000
_cell.length_c   1.000
_cell.angle_alpha   90.00
_cell.angle_beta   90.00
_cell.angle_gamma   90.00
#
_symmetry.space_group_name_H-M   'P 1'
#
loop_
_entity.id
_entity.type
_entity.pdbx_description
1 polymer ?
#
loop_
_entity_poly.entity_id
_entity_poly.type
_entity_poly.pdbx_seq_one_letter_code
_entity_poly.pdbx_strand_id
1 'polypeptide(L)'
;MVLSSKSFDRHTLPVVLKSCAGLSALWIGKQVHGAIIVNGYALDLANLNALISMYAKCGDLACARKVFDKMRERNEVTWSTMMAGYGMNGMFEEVFELFDKMVEEGGRPDGVTFTTVLNACSHGGFVEKGRACFKMMEVRFGVKPGLIHYTCMVDMLGRVGLVEEAEKLISRMEVEPDDALWRALLGACKTHGKFEVAERASERVCSL
;
A
#
# COMPACT_ATOMS: atom_id res chain seq x y z
N MET A 1 -23.50 16.26 -39.46
CA MET A 1 -22.66 15.05 -39.37
C MET A 1 -22.39 14.82 -37.89
N VAL A 2 -23.20 13.97 -37.26
CA VAL A 2 -23.09 13.61 -35.85
C VAL A 2 -21.76 12.88 -35.69
N LEU A 3 -20.81 13.45 -34.96
CA LEU A 3 -19.66 12.69 -34.48
C LEU A 3 -20.23 11.59 -33.60
N SER A 4 -20.27 10.38 -34.14
CA SER A 4 -20.53 9.15 -33.39
C SER A 4 -19.49 9.10 -32.26
N SER A 5 -19.89 9.57 -31.08
CA SER A 5 -19.15 9.41 -29.85
C SER A 5 -18.95 7.92 -29.64
N LYS A 6 -17.72 7.43 -29.83
CA LYS A 6 -17.30 6.27 -29.06
C LYS A 6 -17.35 6.74 -27.60
N SER A 7 -18.49 6.55 -26.93
CA SER A 7 -18.58 6.83 -25.51
C SER A 7 -17.54 5.94 -24.86
N PHE A 8 -16.55 6.53 -24.20
CA PHE A 8 -15.70 5.73 -23.34
C PHE A 8 -16.61 5.06 -22.32
N ASP A 9 -16.62 3.73 -22.32
CA ASP A 9 -17.44 3.00 -21.36
C ASP A 9 -16.87 3.22 -19.94
N ARG A 10 -17.73 3.04 -18.94
CA ARG A 10 -17.44 3.22 -17.52
C ARG A 10 -16.21 2.40 -17.05
N HIS A 11 -15.86 1.33 -17.76
CA HIS A 11 -14.80 0.38 -17.38
C HIS A 11 -13.47 0.63 -18.10
N THR A 12 -13.48 1.34 -19.24
CA THR A 12 -12.29 1.68 -20.02
C THR A 12 -11.52 2.83 -19.38
N LEU A 13 -12.22 3.82 -18.81
CA LEU A 13 -11.60 5.01 -18.22
C LEU A 13 -10.64 4.69 -17.05
N PRO A 14 -10.97 3.79 -16.09
CA PRO A 14 -10.03 3.36 -15.06
C PRO A 14 -8.77 2.69 -15.60
N VAL A 15 -8.89 1.93 -16.70
CA VAL A 15 -7.74 1.26 -17.34
C VAL A 15 -6.81 2.30 -17.96
N VAL A 16 -7.36 3.29 -18.68
CA VAL A 16 -6.57 4.39 -19.25
C VAL A 16 -5.88 5.20 -18.14
N LEU A 17 -6.57 5.47 -17.03
CA LEU A 17 -5.98 6.13 -15.86
C LEU A 17 -4.82 5.34 -15.26
N LYS A 18 -4.95 4.00 -15.17
CA LYS A 18 -3.86 3.13 -14.72
C LYS A 18 -2.63 3.23 -15.63
N SER A 19 -2.83 3.28 -16.94
CA SER A 19 -1.74 3.50 -17.91
C SER A 19 -1.11 4.88 -17.74
N CYS A 20 -1.92 5.94 -17.55
CA CYS A 20 -1.41 7.28 -17.28
C CYS A 20 -0.56 7.32 -16.01
N ALA A 21 -1.01 6.62 -14.96
CA ALA A 21 -0.29 6.51 -13.71
C ALA A 21 1.08 5.82 -13.88
N GLY A 22 1.14 4.74 -14.68
CA GLY A 22 2.39 4.03 -14.97
C GLY A 22 3.38 4.84 -15.83
N LEU A 23 2.86 5.71 -16.70
CA LEU A 23 3.67 6.56 -17.59
C LEU A 23 3.93 7.96 -17.02
N SER A 24 3.48 8.26 -15.80
CA SER A 24 3.51 9.61 -15.21
C SER A 24 2.88 10.68 -16.14
N ALA A 25 1.89 10.29 -16.94
CA ALA A 25 1.28 11.12 -17.97
C ALA A 25 0.15 12.01 -17.40
N LEU A 26 0.51 12.92 -16.49
CA LEU A 26 -0.45 13.76 -15.75
C LEU A 26 -1.40 14.55 -16.66
N TRP A 27 -0.88 15.08 -17.77
CA TRP A 27 -1.67 15.84 -18.74
C TRP A 27 -2.79 14.99 -19.36
N ILE A 28 -2.49 13.76 -19.75
CA ILE A 28 -3.48 12.84 -20.31
C ILE A 28 -4.47 12.44 -19.22
N GLY A 29 -3.99 12.14 -18.01
CA GLY A 29 -4.84 11.84 -16.86
C GLY A 29 -5.85 12.96 -16.54
N LYS A 30 -5.45 14.23 -16.64
CA LYS A 30 -6.36 15.39 -16.48
C LYS A 30 -7.44 15.45 -17.57
N GLN A 31 -7.11 15.10 -18.82
CA GLN A 31 -8.11 15.00 -19.88
C GLN A 31 -9.11 13.87 -19.62
N VAL A 32 -8.63 12.71 -19.16
CA VAL A 32 -9.49 11.57 -18.80
C VAL A 32 -10.39 11.91 -17.61
N HIS A 33 -9.90 12.65 -16.62
CA HIS A 33 -10.75 13.18 -15.53
C HIS A 33 -11.86 14.09 -16.06
N GLY A 34 -11.54 15.00 -16.99
CA GLY A 34 -12.56 15.81 -17.67
C GLY A 34 -13.60 14.95 -18.39
N ALA A 35 -13.17 13.89 -19.08
CA ALA A 35 -14.07 12.94 -19.74
C ALA A 35 -14.98 12.21 -18.74
N ILE A 36 -14.47 11.78 -17.59
CA ILE A 36 -15.27 11.15 -16.51
C ILE A 36 -16.39 12.08 -16.05
N ILE A 37 -16.11 13.38 -15.88
CA ILE A 37 -17.10 14.38 -15.47
C ILE A 37 -18.16 14.57 -16.56
N VAL A 38 -17.74 14.84 -17.79
CA VAL A 38 -18.65 15.13 -18.92
C VAL A 38 -19.57 13.94 -19.25
N ASN A 39 -19.08 12.71 -19.08
CA ASN A 39 -19.88 11.49 -19.34
C ASN A 39 -20.72 11.05 -18.12
N GLY A 40 -20.74 11.83 -17.03
CA GLY A 40 -21.59 11.53 -15.87
C GLY A 40 -21.07 10.40 -14.96
N TYR A 41 -19.80 10.02 -15.06
CA TYR A 41 -19.18 8.97 -14.25
C TYR A 41 -18.46 9.51 -13.01
N ALA A 42 -18.66 10.78 -12.66
CA ALA A 42 -17.99 11.44 -11.52
C ALA A 42 -18.36 10.87 -10.13
N LEU A 43 -19.38 10.01 -10.04
CA LEU A 43 -19.77 9.31 -8.82
C LEU A 43 -19.36 7.83 -8.81
N ASP A 44 -18.76 7.34 -9.90
CA ASP A 44 -18.34 5.95 -9.98
C ASP A 44 -17.08 5.71 -9.15
N LEU A 45 -17.20 4.81 -8.16
CA LEU A 45 -16.14 4.55 -7.20
C LEU A 45 -14.85 4.01 -7.85
N ALA A 46 -14.97 3.19 -8.89
CA ALA A 46 -13.81 2.65 -9.61
C ALA A 46 -13.05 3.76 -10.35
N ASN A 47 -13.76 4.66 -11.03
CA ASN A 47 -13.18 5.84 -11.67
C ASN A 47 -12.53 6.78 -10.64
N LEU A 48 -13.19 7.04 -9.51
CA LEU A 48 -12.65 7.90 -8.46
C LEU A 48 -11.39 7.32 -7.81
N ASN A 49 -11.37 6.02 -7.49
CA ASN A 49 -10.17 5.35 -6.96
C ASN A 49 -9.03 5.36 -8.00
N ALA A 50 -9.34 5.13 -9.29
CA ALA A 50 -8.35 5.21 -10.35
C ALA A 50 -7.79 6.64 -10.53
N LEU A 51 -8.62 7.68 -10.35
CA LEU A 51 -8.18 9.07 -10.38
C LEU A 51 -7.25 9.40 -9.22
N ILE A 52 -7.57 8.99 -7.99
CA ILE A 52 -6.70 9.16 -6.82
C ILE A 52 -5.34 8.50 -7.09
N SER A 53 -5.35 7.24 -7.53
CA SER A 53 -4.14 6.48 -7.85
C SER A 53 -3.30 7.16 -8.95
N MET A 54 -3.94 7.63 -10.02
CA MET A 54 -3.28 8.31 -11.13
C MET A 54 -2.63 9.62 -10.68
N TYR A 55 -3.37 10.49 -9.99
CA TYR A 55 -2.84 11.76 -9.50
C TYR A 55 -1.68 11.55 -8.51
N ALA A 56 -1.82 10.63 -7.56
CA ALA A 56 -0.77 10.35 -6.59
C ALA A 56 0.51 9.81 -7.23
N LYS A 57 0.41 8.90 -8.20
CA LYS A 57 1.57 8.37 -8.94
C LYS A 57 2.22 9.38 -9.89
N CYS A 58 1.47 10.38 -10.33
CA CYS A 58 2.01 11.51 -11.09
C CYS A 58 2.57 12.64 -10.19
N GLY A 59 2.57 12.46 -8.86
CA GLY A 59 3.07 13.45 -7.90
C GLY A 59 2.11 14.62 -7.60
N ASP A 60 0.90 14.64 -8.16
CA ASP A 60 -0.11 15.68 -7.90
C ASP A 60 -1.02 15.27 -6.73
N LEU A 61 -0.41 15.11 -5.55
CA LEU A 61 -1.11 14.70 -4.32
C LEU A 61 -2.25 15.65 -3.93
N ALA A 62 -2.11 16.94 -4.24
CA ALA A 62 -3.16 17.93 -4.00
C ALA A 62 -4.44 17.59 -4.78
N CYS A 63 -4.32 17.19 -6.05
CA CYS A 63 -5.47 16.73 -6.83
C CYS A 63 -6.00 15.38 -6.33
N ALA A 64 -5.12 14.43 -5.99
CA ALA A 64 -5.54 13.14 -5.42
C ALA A 64 -6.39 13.35 -4.15
N ARG A 65 -5.93 14.22 -3.24
CA ARG A 65 -6.64 14.55 -2.02
C ARG A 65 -7.97 15.24 -2.28
N LYS A 66 -8.02 16.20 -3.22
CA LYS A 66 -9.27 16.87 -3.62
C LYS A 66 -10.31 15.90 -4.18
N VAL A 67 -9.90 14.88 -4.93
CA VAL A 67 -10.80 13.83 -5.40
C VAL A 67 -11.34 13.07 -4.18
N PHE A 68 -10.45 12.56 -3.32
CA PHE A 68 -10.80 11.83 -2.10
C PHE A 68 -11.77 12.59 -1.19
N ASP A 69 -11.54 13.88 -0.95
CA ASP A 69 -12.38 14.72 -0.09
C ASP A 69 -13.79 14.94 -0.63
N LYS A 70 -13.93 15.00 -1.96
CA LYS A 70 -15.22 15.20 -2.62
C LYS A 70 -16.06 13.93 -2.72
N MET A 71 -15.49 12.75 -2.41
CA MET A 71 -16.24 11.49 -2.44
C MET A 71 -17.26 11.45 -1.30
N ARG A 72 -18.52 11.15 -1.64
CA ARG A 72 -19.60 10.97 -0.66
C ARG A 72 -19.53 9.61 0.02
N GLU A 73 -19.08 8.60 -0.71
CA GLU A 73 -18.92 7.23 -0.25
C GLU A 73 -17.45 6.84 -0.42
N ARG A 74 -16.87 6.20 0.60
CA ARG A 74 -15.50 5.69 0.58
C ARG A 74 -15.52 4.27 1.12
N ASN A 75 -14.97 3.33 0.37
CA ASN A 75 -14.74 1.98 0.85
C ASN A 75 -13.26 1.76 1.19
N GLU A 76 -12.92 0.56 1.66
CA GLU A 76 -11.58 0.15 2.05
C GLU A 76 -10.55 0.40 0.93
N VAL A 77 -10.96 0.20 -0.33
CA VAL A 77 -10.13 0.48 -1.51
C VAL A 77 -9.83 1.98 -1.65
N THR A 78 -10.82 2.85 -1.41
CA THR A 78 -10.62 4.30 -1.46
C THR A 78 -9.62 4.79 -0.42
N TRP A 79 -9.76 4.32 0.83
CA TRP A 79 -8.84 4.66 1.93
C TRP A 79 -7.42 4.16 1.65
N SER A 80 -7.28 2.87 1.32
CA SER A 80 -5.97 2.27 1.02
C SER A 80 -5.30 2.90 -0.20
N THR A 81 -6.05 3.30 -1.23
CA THR A 81 -5.49 3.98 -2.41
C THR A 81 -4.89 5.33 -2.04
N MET A 82 -5.58 6.13 -1.22
CA MET A 82 -5.06 7.43 -0.78
C MET A 82 -3.87 7.28 0.18
N MET A 83 -3.95 6.34 1.14
CA MET A 83 -2.82 6.00 2.03
C MET A 83 -1.58 5.55 1.24
N ALA A 84 -1.76 4.67 0.24
CA ALA A 84 -0.65 4.23 -0.60
C ALA A 84 -0.07 5.40 -1.41
N GLY A 85 -0.92 6.33 -1.87
CA GLY A 85 -0.51 7.57 -2.50
C GLY A 85 0.41 8.42 -1.62
N TYR A 86 0.05 8.61 -0.36
CA TYR A 86 0.89 9.31 0.61
C TYR A 86 2.20 8.57 0.89
N GLY A 87 2.15 7.26 1.13
CA GLY A 87 3.33 6.43 1.41
C GLY A 87 4.36 6.45 0.27
N MET A 88 3.92 6.36 -1.00
CA MET A 88 4.82 6.44 -2.16
C MET A 88 5.52 7.80 -2.32
N ASN A 89 4.93 8.86 -1.75
CA ASN A 89 5.46 10.23 -1.81
C ASN A 89 6.18 10.63 -0.51
N GLY A 90 6.44 9.68 0.40
CA GLY A 90 7.18 9.93 1.65
C GLY A 90 6.38 10.65 2.74
N MET A 91 5.06 10.80 2.57
CA MET A 91 4.16 11.50 3.48
C MET A 91 3.62 10.51 4.54
N PHE A 92 4.52 9.95 5.36
CA PHE A 92 4.20 8.81 6.23
C PHE A 92 3.26 9.17 7.39
N GLU A 93 3.36 10.38 7.95
CA GLU A 93 2.47 10.81 9.02
C GLU A 93 1.02 10.92 8.52
N GLU A 94 0.83 11.41 7.29
CA GLU A 94 -0.46 11.49 6.62
C GLU A 94 -1.08 10.10 6.37
N VAL A 95 -0.26 9.05 6.20
CA VAL A 95 -0.76 7.66 6.15
C VAL A 95 -1.40 7.30 7.48
N PHE A 96 -0.77 7.65 8.60
CA PHE A 96 -1.27 7.31 9.92
C PHE A 96 -2.50 8.13 10.30
N GLU A 97 -2.47 9.44 10.05
CA GLU A 97 -3.64 10.32 10.25
C GLU A 97 -4.85 9.80 9.44
N LEU A 98 -4.62 9.34 8.21
CA LEU A 98 -5.69 8.84 7.37
C LEU A 98 -6.18 7.45 7.82
N PHE A 99 -5.29 6.60 8.35
CA PHE A 99 -5.68 5.34 8.98
C PHE A 99 -6.54 5.58 10.23
N ASP A 100 -6.12 6.48 11.12
CA ASP A 100 -6.87 6.82 12.33
C ASP A 100 -8.25 7.37 11.96
N LYS A 101 -8.30 8.29 10.98
CA LYS A 101 -9.56 8.82 10.44
C LYS A 101 -10.46 7.73 9.85
N MET A 102 -9.91 6.76 9.11
CA MET A 102 -10.68 5.63 8.58
C MET A 102 -11.36 4.85 9.71
N VAL A 103 -10.64 4.61 10.81
CA VAL A 103 -11.14 3.89 11.98
C VAL A 103 -12.19 4.71 12.74
N GLU A 104 -11.96 6.02 12.91
CA GLU A 104 -12.92 6.95 13.55
C GLU A 104 -14.24 7.06 12.78
N GLU A 105 -14.18 7.05 11.45
CA GLU A 105 -15.37 7.04 10.57
C GLU A 105 -16.05 5.67 10.50
N GLY A 106 -15.62 4.69 11.30
CA GLY A 106 -16.22 3.35 11.38
C GLY A 106 -15.83 2.41 10.25
N GLY A 107 -14.83 2.77 9.43
CA GLY A 107 -14.25 1.90 8.43
C GLY A 107 -13.57 0.68 9.04
N ARG A 108 -13.50 -0.42 8.28
CA ARG A 108 -12.80 -1.65 8.70
C ARG A 108 -11.49 -1.81 7.92
N PRO A 109 -10.33 -1.54 8.54
CA PRO A 109 -9.04 -1.88 7.96
C PRO A 109 -8.97 -3.35 7.56
N ASP A 110 -8.55 -3.60 6.33
CA ASP A 110 -8.31 -4.94 5.77
C ASP A 110 -6.81 -5.22 5.61
N GLY A 111 -6.46 -6.38 5.04
CA GLY A 111 -5.05 -6.73 4.82
C GLY A 111 -4.30 -5.73 3.92
N VAL A 112 -4.97 -5.13 2.93
CA VAL A 112 -4.35 -4.12 2.06
C VAL A 112 -4.07 -2.84 2.84
N THR A 113 -4.99 -2.44 3.71
CA THR A 113 -4.84 -1.31 4.62
C THR A 113 -3.63 -1.51 5.54
N PHE A 114 -3.54 -2.65 6.22
CA PHE A 114 -2.40 -2.95 7.09
C PHE A 114 -1.08 -3.06 6.33
N THR A 115 -1.08 -3.66 5.14
CA THR A 115 0.13 -3.69 4.28
C THR A 115 0.62 -2.28 3.97
N THR A 116 -0.30 -1.34 3.69
CA THR A 116 0.05 0.05 3.37
C THR A 116 0.63 0.78 4.58
N VAL A 117 0.02 0.63 5.76
CA VAL A 117 0.51 1.21 7.02
C VAL A 117 1.86 0.61 7.42
N LEU A 118 2.03 -0.71 7.31
CA LEU A 118 3.30 -1.38 7.63
C LEU A 118 4.44 -0.98 6.69
N ASN A 119 4.16 -0.78 5.40
CA ASN A 119 5.14 -0.23 4.47
C ASN A 119 5.54 1.21 4.83
N ALA A 120 4.59 2.05 5.24
CA ALA A 120 4.91 3.38 5.75
C ALA A 120 5.79 3.32 7.00
N CYS A 121 5.52 2.37 7.92
CA CYS A 121 6.39 2.13 9.07
C CYS A 121 7.79 1.66 8.67
N SER A 122 7.91 0.76 7.69
CA SER A 122 9.21 0.28 7.20
C SER A 122 10.04 1.40 6.60
N HIS A 123 9.45 2.19 5.71
CA HIS A 123 10.15 3.27 5.01
C HIS A 123 10.43 4.49 5.91
N GLY A 124 9.54 4.77 6.87
CA GLY A 124 9.72 5.85 7.84
C GLY A 124 10.53 5.47 9.09
N GLY A 125 10.87 4.19 9.27
CA GLY A 125 11.58 3.71 10.47
C GLY A 125 10.74 3.69 11.74
N PHE A 126 9.40 3.70 11.63
CA PHE A 126 8.47 3.72 12.76
C PHE A 126 8.25 2.33 13.37
N VAL A 127 9.31 1.74 13.92
CA VAL A 127 9.32 0.35 14.41
C VAL A 127 8.20 0.08 15.42
N GLU A 128 8.06 0.93 16.44
CA GLU A 128 7.05 0.74 17.49
C GLU A 128 5.62 0.85 16.95
N LYS A 129 5.38 1.76 16.00
CA LYS A 129 4.08 1.89 15.34
C LYS A 129 3.80 0.68 14.46
N GLY A 130 4.80 0.19 13.72
CA GLY A 130 4.71 -1.05 12.95
C GLY A 130 4.33 -2.26 13.79
N ARG A 131 4.96 -2.45 14.96
CA ARG A 131 4.60 -3.50 15.93
C ARG A 131 3.16 -3.37 16.41
N ALA A 132 2.76 -2.16 16.80
CA ALA A 132 1.42 -1.89 17.29
C ALA A 132 0.36 -2.20 16.23
N CYS A 133 0.57 -1.75 14.99
CA CYS A 133 -0.32 -2.02 13.86
C CYS A 133 -0.38 -3.52 13.53
N PHE A 134 0.76 -4.20 13.48
CA PHE A 134 0.83 -5.65 13.20
C PHE A 134 0.04 -6.46 14.25
N LYS A 135 0.16 -6.11 15.54
CA LYS A 135 -0.64 -6.75 16.60
C LYS A 135 -2.11 -6.38 16.53
N MET A 136 -2.42 -5.11 16.26
CA MET A 136 -3.79 -4.59 16.20
C MET A 136 -4.59 -5.25 15.08
N MET A 137 -3.94 -5.56 13.95
CA MET A 137 -4.52 -6.24 12.79
C MET A 137 -5.32 -7.48 13.18
N GLU A 138 -4.74 -8.38 13.96
CA GLU A 138 -5.39 -9.61 14.41
C GLU A 138 -6.27 -9.37 15.63
N VAL A 139 -5.73 -8.72 16.67
CA VAL A 139 -6.40 -8.61 17.99
C VAL A 139 -7.67 -7.76 17.94
N ARG A 140 -7.66 -6.66 17.18
CA ARG A 140 -8.77 -5.70 17.14
C ARG A 140 -9.66 -5.90 15.91
N PHE A 141 -9.06 -6.21 14.76
CA PHE A 141 -9.77 -6.26 13.49
C PHE A 141 -9.96 -7.68 12.94
N GLY A 142 -9.38 -8.70 13.58
CA GLY A 142 -9.55 -10.09 13.17
C GLY A 142 -8.92 -10.41 11.82
N VAL A 143 -8.02 -9.57 11.32
CA VAL A 143 -7.33 -9.79 10.05
C VAL A 143 -6.08 -10.63 10.34
N LYS A 144 -5.99 -11.83 9.76
CA LYS A 144 -4.82 -12.69 9.96
C LYS A 144 -3.62 -12.19 9.16
N PRO A 145 -2.41 -12.11 9.75
CA PRO A 145 -1.20 -11.77 9.01
C PRO A 145 -0.86 -12.80 7.92
N GLY A 146 -0.99 -12.41 6.66
CA GLY A 146 -0.45 -13.14 5.51
C GLY A 146 1.04 -12.82 5.25
N LEU A 147 1.68 -13.56 4.33
CA LEU A 147 3.10 -13.43 3.95
C LEU A 147 3.54 -11.97 3.75
N ILE A 148 2.77 -11.18 3.00
CA ILE A 148 3.11 -9.77 2.73
C ILE A 148 3.28 -8.92 3.99
N HIS A 149 2.47 -9.14 5.04
CA HIS A 149 2.58 -8.40 6.30
C HIS A 149 3.87 -8.77 7.04
N TYR A 150 4.25 -10.05 7.00
CA TYR A 150 5.53 -10.51 7.54
C TYR A 150 6.71 -9.94 6.76
N THR A 151 6.62 -9.86 5.43
CA THR A 151 7.65 -9.20 4.60
C THR A 151 7.85 -7.75 5.00
N CYS A 152 6.77 -6.98 5.20
CA CYS A 152 6.88 -5.60 5.69
C CYS A 152 7.57 -5.53 7.06
N MET A 153 7.22 -6.43 7.99
CA MET A 153 7.84 -6.46 9.32
C MET A 153 9.32 -6.84 9.28
N VAL A 154 9.69 -7.84 8.47
CA VAL A 154 11.08 -8.28 8.31
C VAL A 154 11.93 -7.20 7.64
N ASP A 155 11.43 -6.53 6.60
CA ASP A 155 12.12 -5.39 5.98
C ASP A 155 12.33 -4.25 7.00
N MET A 156 11.29 -3.89 7.76
CA MET A 156 11.35 -2.84 8.78
C MET A 156 12.38 -3.17 9.88
N LEU A 157 12.30 -4.35 10.48
CA LEU A 157 13.21 -4.80 11.55
C LEU A 157 14.65 -4.95 11.02
N GLY A 158 14.79 -5.48 9.80
CA GLY A 158 16.07 -5.65 9.14
C GLY A 158 16.80 -4.33 8.89
N ARG A 159 16.09 -3.29 8.45
CA ARG A 159 16.65 -1.94 8.24
C ARG A 159 17.27 -1.36 9.51
N VAL A 160 16.62 -1.53 10.65
CA VAL A 160 17.09 -1.01 11.95
C VAL A 160 18.06 -1.96 12.68
N GLY A 161 18.40 -3.11 12.09
CA GLY A 161 19.36 -4.06 12.66
C GLY A 161 18.78 -5.02 13.71
N LEU A 162 17.46 -5.06 13.87
CA LEU A 162 16.75 -6.00 14.75
C LEU A 162 16.56 -7.37 14.07
N VAL A 163 17.64 -7.91 13.53
CA VAL A 163 17.63 -9.07 12.63
C VAL A 163 17.25 -10.36 13.36
N GLU A 164 17.71 -10.54 14.61
CA GLU A 164 17.34 -11.68 15.45
C GLU A 164 15.84 -11.72 15.75
N GLU A 165 15.22 -10.55 15.82
CA GLU A 165 13.78 -10.47 16.01
C GLU A 165 13.02 -10.78 14.72
N ALA A 166 13.51 -10.29 13.58
CA ALA A 166 12.96 -10.62 12.28
C ALA A 166 12.99 -12.14 12.04
N GLU A 167 14.08 -12.82 12.38
CA GLU A 167 14.19 -14.28 12.32
C GLU A 167 13.16 -14.98 13.23
N LYS A 168 13.02 -14.52 14.49
CA LYS A 168 12.02 -15.06 15.42
C LYS A 168 10.60 -14.87 14.92
N LEU A 169 10.33 -13.76 14.23
CA LEU A 169 9.03 -13.49 13.64
C LEU A 169 8.73 -14.50 12.52
N ILE A 170 9.70 -14.79 11.65
CA ILE A 170 9.56 -15.80 10.60
C ILE A 170 9.25 -17.19 11.18
N SER A 171 9.92 -17.57 12.26
CA SER A 171 9.66 -18.83 12.95
C SER A 171 8.26 -18.97 13.56
N ARG A 172 7.51 -17.87 13.71
CA ARG A 172 6.14 -17.87 14.25
C ARG A 172 5.07 -17.80 13.17
N MET A 173 5.45 -17.72 11.89
CA MET A 173 4.50 -17.59 10.79
C MET A 173 3.64 -18.85 10.66
N GLU A 174 2.33 -18.65 10.49
CA GLU A 174 1.39 -19.71 10.09
C GLU A 174 1.41 -19.98 8.57
N VAL A 175 2.16 -19.16 7.81
CA VAL A 175 2.26 -19.21 6.35
C VAL A 175 3.71 -19.52 5.99
N GLU A 176 3.90 -20.32 4.93
CA GLU A 176 5.23 -20.68 4.46
C GLU A 176 5.99 -19.44 3.94
N PRO A 177 7.24 -19.23 4.41
CA PRO A 177 8.07 -18.13 3.94
C PRO A 177 8.57 -18.38 2.52
N ASP A 178 8.55 -17.34 1.67
CA ASP A 178 9.07 -17.41 0.30
C ASP A 178 10.54 -16.94 0.19
N ASP A 179 11.13 -17.14 -0.98
CA ASP A 179 12.50 -16.69 -1.28
C ASP A 179 12.69 -15.19 -1.06
N ALA A 180 11.67 -14.39 -1.30
CA ALA A 180 11.75 -12.94 -1.17
C ALA A 180 11.89 -12.51 0.30
N LEU A 181 11.15 -13.15 1.20
CA LEU A 181 11.24 -12.92 2.64
C LEU A 181 12.62 -13.31 3.18
N TRP A 182 13.13 -14.47 2.81
CA TRP A 182 14.48 -14.91 3.21
C TRP A 182 15.57 -14.00 2.65
N ARG A 183 15.43 -13.56 1.40
CA ARG A 183 16.35 -12.59 0.79
C ARG A 183 16.37 -11.26 1.55
N ALA A 184 15.21 -10.77 2.01
CA ALA A 184 15.12 -9.57 2.83
C ALA A 184 15.89 -9.74 4.16
N LEU A 185 15.69 -10.85 4.86
CA LEU A 185 16.41 -11.16 6.10
C LEU A 185 17.92 -11.26 5.88
N LEU A 186 18.36 -12.05 4.89
CA LEU A 186 19.79 -12.24 4.57
C LEU A 186 20.46 -10.92 4.16
N GLY A 187 19.75 -10.08 3.41
CA GLY A 187 20.19 -8.73 3.08
C GLY A 187 20.43 -7.88 4.33
N ALA A 188 19.52 -7.93 5.30
CA ALA A 188 19.69 -7.26 6.58
C ALA A 188 20.86 -7.85 7.39
N CYS A 189 21.02 -9.18 7.44
CA CYS A 189 22.15 -9.82 8.11
C CYS A 189 23.49 -9.33 7.56
N LYS A 190 23.61 -9.27 6.22
CA LYS A 190 24.82 -8.78 5.54
C LYS A 190 25.12 -7.33 5.91
N THR A 191 24.11 -6.47 5.86
CA THR A 191 24.26 -5.03 6.18
C THR A 191 24.71 -4.81 7.62
N HIS A 192 24.23 -5.62 8.57
CA HIS A 192 24.49 -5.45 10.01
C HIS A 192 25.52 -6.43 10.57
N GLY A 193 26.19 -7.22 9.73
CA GLY A 193 27.21 -8.19 10.16
C GLY A 193 26.69 -9.34 11.04
N LYS A 194 25.42 -9.71 10.91
CA LYS A 194 24.76 -10.76 11.72
C LYS A 194 24.94 -12.15 11.10
N PHE A 195 26.18 -12.65 11.11
CA PHE A 195 26.55 -13.89 10.42
C PHE A 195 25.84 -15.13 10.98
N GLU A 196 25.66 -15.23 12.29
CA GLU A 196 24.98 -16.39 12.90
C GLU A 196 23.51 -16.51 12.45
N VAL A 197 22.80 -15.38 12.33
CA VAL A 197 21.42 -15.37 11.82
C VAL A 197 21.41 -15.71 10.33
N ALA A 198 22.40 -15.24 9.57
CA ALA A 198 22.52 -15.57 8.15
C ALA A 198 22.74 -17.06 7.90
N GLU A 199 23.56 -17.72 8.72
CA GLU A 199 23.83 -19.16 8.63
C GLU A 199 22.54 -19.96 8.88
N ARG A 200 21.85 -19.70 10.00
CA ARG A 200 20.57 -20.36 10.30
C ARG A 200 19.50 -20.12 9.24
N ALA A 201 19.42 -18.91 8.71
CA ALA A 201 18.49 -18.58 7.62
C ALA A 201 18.84 -19.34 6.34
N SER A 202 20.14 -19.48 6.01
CA SER A 202 20.59 -20.19 4.80
C SER A 202 20.30 -21.68 4.88
N GLU A 203 20.51 -22.31 6.04
CA GLU A 203 20.17 -23.72 6.26
C GLU A 203 18.69 -23.99 5.99
N ARG A 204 17.81 -23.09 6.47
CA ARG A 204 16.35 -23.21 6.25
C ARG A 204 15.97 -23.06 4.79
N VAL A 205 16.57 -22.11 4.07
CA VAL A 205 16.34 -21.93 2.62
C VAL A 205 16.77 -23.17 1.83
N CYS A 206 17.93 -23.76 2.16
CA CYS A 206 18.43 -24.96 1.50
C CYS A 206 17.63 -26.23 1.83
N SER A 207 16.78 -26.19 2.86
CA SER A 207 15.97 -27.34 3.30
C SER A 207 14.54 -27.39 2.72
N LEU A 208 14.15 -26.36 1.96
CA LEU A 208 12.87 -26.26 1.23
C LEU A 208 13.03 -26.83 -0.20
#